data_AF-A0A3D2F3Z7-F1
#
_entry.id   AF-A0A3D2F3Z7-F1
#
_cell.length_a   1.000
_cell.length_b   1.000
_cell.length_c   1.000
_cell.angle_alpha   90.00
_cell.angle_beta   90.00
_cell.angle_gamma   90.00
#
_symmetry.space_group_name_H-M   'P 1'
#
loop_
_entity.id
_entity.type
_entity.pdbx_description
1 polymer ?
#
loop_
_entity_poly.entity_id
_entity_poly.type
_entity_poly.pdbx_seq_one_letter_code
_entity_poly.pdbx_strand_id
1 'polypeptide(L)' 'DIYSIEDLAQLIYDLKQINPRCKVTVKLVASSGVGTIAAGVAKAKADVILISGHNGGTGASP' A
#
# COMPACT_ATOMS: atom_id res chain seq x y z
N ASP A 1 5.57 10.79 4.13
CA ASP A 1 4.90 11.75 3.21
C ASP A 1 3.57 11.25 2.67
N ILE A 2 2.87 10.39 3.42
CA ILE A 2 1.54 9.91 3.09
C ILE A 2 0.73 10.08 4.37
N TYR A 3 -0.07 11.15 4.45
CA TYR A 3 -0.83 11.50 5.64
C TYR A 3 -2.31 11.11 5.50
N SER A 4 -2.77 10.92 4.27
CA SER A 4 -4.15 10.61 3.91
C SER A 4 -4.22 9.55 2.78
N ILE A 5 -5.43 9.07 2.49
CA ILE A 5 -5.65 8.12 1.38
C ILE A 5 -5.50 8.82 0.02
N GLU A 6 -5.78 10.12 -0.03
CA GLU A 6 -5.60 10.98 -1.19
C GLU A 6 -4.11 11.15 -1.52
N ASP A 7 -3.25 11.33 -0.51
CA ASP A 7 -1.80 11.39 -0.71
C ASP A 7 -1.26 10.08 -1.29
N LEU A 8 -1.77 8.94 -0.81
CA LEU A 8 -1.41 7.63 -1.36
C LEU A 8 -1.83 7.51 -2.83
N ALA A 9 -3.03 7.98 -3.17
CA ALA A 9 -3.51 7.99 -4.55
C ALA A 9 -2.62 8.87 -5.45
N GLN A 10 -2.18 10.03 -4.96
CA GLN A 10 -1.26 10.90 -5.69
C GLN A 10 0.09 10.20 -5.90
N LEU A 11 0.65 9.55 -4.87
CA LEU A 11 1.90 8.81 -5.04
C LEU A 11 1.75 7.65 -6.04
N ILE A 12 0.65 6.90 -5.99
CA ILE A 12 0.38 5.83 -6.97
C ILE A 12 0.27 6.41 -8.38
N TYR A 13 -0.39 7.56 -8.53
CA TYR A 13 -0.48 8.26 -9.80
C TYR A 13 0.91 8.63 -10.31
N ASP A 14 1.74 9.28 -9.49
CA ASP A 14 3.09 9.72 -9.86
C ASP A 14 3.98 8.54 -10.28
N LEU A 15 3.92 7.42 -9.54
CA LEU A 15 4.65 6.18 -9.87
C LEU A 15 4.25 5.60 -11.23
N LYS A 16 2.96 5.68 -11.58
CA LYS A 16 2.45 5.23 -12.87
C LYS A 16 2.72 6.23 -14.00
N GLN A 17 2.82 7.53 -13.70
CA GLN A 17 3.25 8.53 -14.69
C GLN A 17 4.71 8.32 -15.10
N ILE A 18 5.61 8.06 -14.14
CA ILE A 18 7.03 7.84 -14.44
C ILE A 18 7.29 6.49 -15.10
N ASN A 19 6.55 5.45 -14.72
CA ASN A 19 6.67 4.12 -15.33
C ASN A 19 5.29 3.49 -15.59
N PRO A 20 4.69 3.74 -16.76
CA PRO A 20 3.34 3.25 -17.09
C PRO A 20 3.21 1.72 -17.15
N ARG A 21 4.33 0.98 -17.19
CA ARG A 21 4.35 -0.48 -17.27
C ARG A 21 4.50 -1.16 -15.91
N CYS A 22 4.79 -0.40 -14.84
CA CYS A 22 4.97 -1.00 -13.52
C CYS A 22 3.61 -1.34 -12.88
N LYS A 23 3.63 -2.35 -12.01
CA LYS A 23 2.55 -2.57 -11.05
C LYS A 23 2.94 -1.90 -9.74
N VAL A 24 2.03 -1.12 -9.17
CA VAL A 24 2.21 -0.51 -7.85
C VAL A 24 1.61 -1.42 -6.79
N THR A 25 2.45 -1.83 -5.84
CA THR A 25 2.05 -2.68 -4.72
C THR A 25 2.04 -1.87 -3.44
N VAL A 26 0.96 -1.98 -2.66
CA VAL A 26 0.89 -1.43 -1.30
C VAL A 26 0.92 -2.58 -0.31
N LYS A 27 1.94 -2.59 0.55
CA LYS A 27 2.10 -3.58 1.61
C LYS A 27 1.44 -3.06 2.90
N LEU A 28 0.48 -3.80 3.42
CA LEU A 28 -0.19 -3.55 4.69
C LEU A 28 0.15 -4.67 5.70
N VAL A 29 0.09 -4.34 6.98
CA VAL A 29 0.20 -5.33 8.06
C VAL A 29 -1.20 -5.73 8.51
N ALA A 30 -1.40 -7.03 8.74
CA ALA A 30 -2.67 -7.58 9.18
C ALA A 30 -3.03 -7.02 10.56
N SER A 31 -4.21 -6.40 10.64
CA SER A 31 -4.82 -5.92 11.87
C SER A 31 -6.34 -5.84 11.67
N SER A 32 -7.11 -5.80 12.75
CA SER A 32 -8.56 -5.57 12.66
C SER A 32 -8.83 -4.24 11.94
N GLY A 33 -9.76 -4.23 10.99
CA GLY A 33 -10.06 -3.07 10.16
C GLY A 33 -9.16 -2.88 8.93
N VAL A 34 -8.16 -3.75 8.69
CA VAL A 34 -7.31 -3.67 7.48
C VAL A 34 -8.12 -3.77 6.18
N GLY A 35 -9.28 -4.42 6.19
CA GLY A 35 -10.18 -4.50 5.04
C GLY A 35 -10.71 -3.14 4.57
N THR A 36 -11.06 -2.25 5.49
CA THR A 36 -11.49 -0.87 5.17
C THR A 36 -10.36 -0.08 4.52
N ILE A 37 -9.14 -0.23 5.04
CA ILE A 37 -7.94 0.39 4.47
C ILE A 37 -7.65 -0.19 3.08
N ALA A 38 -7.72 -1.51 2.91
CA ALA A 38 -7.51 -2.18 1.62
C ALA A 38 -8.53 -1.72 0.56
N ALA A 39 -9.78 -1.45 0.95
CA ALA A 39 -10.78 -0.88 0.05
C ALA A 39 -10.39 0.53 -0.42
N GLY A 40 -9.86 1.38 0.47
CA GLY A 40 -9.31 2.68 0.12
C GLY A 40 -8.12 2.57 -0.84
N VAL A 41 -7.18 1.67 -0.54
CA VAL A 41 -6.00 1.40 -1.39
C VAL A 41 -6.40 0.93 -2.80
N ALA A 42 -7.43 0.09 -2.91
CA ALA A 42 -7.95 -0.34 -4.21
C ALA A 42 -8.57 0.84 -5.00
N LYS A 43 -9.32 1.74 -4.32
CA LYS A 43 -9.85 2.96 -4.94
C LYS A 43 -8.74 3.91 -5.39
N ALA A 44 -7.62 3.94 -4.67
CA ALA A 44 -6.40 4.70 -5.00
C ALA A 44 -5.59 4.12 -6.18
N LYS A 45 -6.10 3.07 -6.86
CA LYS A 45 -5.53 2.47 -8.08
C LYS A 45 -4.23 1.66 -7.89
N ALA A 46 -3.99 1.13 -6.69
CA ALA A 46 -2.96 0.12 -6.50
C ALA A 46 -3.31 -1.15 -7.29
N ASP A 47 -2.30 -1.80 -7.89
CA ASP A 47 -2.50 -3.02 -8.68
C ASP A 47 -2.48 -4.27 -7.79
N VAL A 48 -1.75 -4.21 -6.67
CA VAL A 48 -1.60 -5.31 -5.72
C VAL A 48 -1.66 -4.77 -4.29
N ILE A 49 -2.38 -5.49 -3.43
CA ILE A 49 -2.39 -5.26 -1.99
C ILE A 49 -1.78 -6.48 -1.32
N LEU A 50 -0.62 -6.30 -0.69
CA LEU A 50 0.08 -7.37 0.04
C LEU A 50 -0.25 -7.27 1.52
N ILE A 51 -0.90 -8.29 2.09
CA ILE A 51 -1.18 -8.37 3.52
C ILE A 51 -0.09 -9.22 4.20
N SER A 52 0.64 -8.61 5.12
CA SER A 52 1.68 -9.28 5.91
C SER A 52 1.18 -9.61 7.31
N GLY A 53 1.41 -10.84 7.77
CA GLY A 53 1.06 -11.25 9.13
C GLY A 53 1.97 -10.62 10.20
N HIS A 54 1.61 -10.84 11.47
CA HIS A 54 2.35 -10.33 12.63
C HIS A 54 3.77 -10.91 12.75
N ASN A 55 3.95 -12.20 12.41
CA ASN A 55 5.21 -12.93 12.61
C ASN A 55 6.20 -12.78 11.43
N GLY A 56 6.32 -11.58 10.88
CA GLY A 56 7.29 -11.30 9.81
C GLY A 56 8.73 -11.29 10.34
N GLY A 57 9.69 -11.75 9.54
CA GLY A 57 11.11 -11.65 9.88
C GLY A 57 11.62 -10.21 9.79
N THR A 58 12.63 -9.89 10.60
CA THR A 58 13.37 -8.62 10.56
C THR A 58 14.85 -8.86 10.84
N GLY A 59 15.74 -8.19 10.08
CA GLY A 59 17.18 -8.24 10.31
C GLY A 59 17.64 -7.44 11.53
N ALA A 60 16.80 -6.51 12.00
CA ALA A 60 16.97 -5.76 13.24
C ALA A 60 15.62 -5.14 13.65
N SER A 61 15.17 -5.40 14.88
CA SER A 61 14.00 -4.75 15.49
C SER A 61 14.10 -4.85 17.02
N PRO A 62 13.62 -3.85 17.79
CA PRO A 62 13.07 -4.12 19.12
C PRO A 62 11.87 -5.06 19.03
#